data_AF-A0A2W5ACX0-F1
#
_entry.id   AF-A0A2W5ACX0-F1
#
_cell.length_a   1.000
_cell.length_b   1.000
_cell.length_c   1.000
_cell.angle_alpha   90.00
_cell.angle_beta   90.00
_cell.angle_gamma   90.00
#
_symmetry.space_group_name_H-M   'P 1'
#
loop_
_entity.id
_entity.type
_entity.pdbx_description
1 polymer ?
#
loop_
_entity_poly.entity_id
_entity_poly.type
_entity_poly.pdbx_seq_one_letter_code
_entity_poly.pdbx_strand_id
1 'polypeptide(L)'
;MKVAVAIAILYAMLCICALLLALPATQDLIGMERDPLGGIFAVLLAMPWVLLFGRLGDAAGVVAIILAMLLNLAIILGIGRIFSHGKGR
;
A
#
# COMPACT_ATOMS: atom_id res chain seq x y z
N MET A 1 -2.11 -20.02 -9.35
CA MET A 1 -1.24 -18.86 -9.67
C MET A 1 -1.96 -17.66 -10.32
N LYS A 2 -2.74 -17.83 -11.41
CA LYS A 2 -3.36 -16.71 -12.16
C LYS A 2 -4.17 -15.73 -11.29
N VAL A 3 -4.98 -16.23 -10.36
CA VAL A 3 -5.81 -15.39 -9.47
C VAL A 3 -4.97 -14.56 -8.51
N ALA A 4 -3.97 -15.13 -7.85
CA ALA A 4 -3.09 -14.41 -6.93
C ALA A 4 -2.29 -13.30 -7.65
N VAL A 5 -1.84 -13.57 -8.88
CA VAL A 5 -1.18 -12.57 -9.72
C VAL A 5 -2.14 -11.45 -10.12
N ALA A 6 -3.38 -11.79 -10.51
CA ALA A 6 -4.40 -10.78 -10.82
C ALA A 6 -4.70 -9.88 -9.61
N ILE A 7 -4.83 -10.47 -8.42
CA ILE A 7 -5.02 -9.73 -7.16
C ILE A 7 -3.80 -8.83 -6.88
N ALA A 8 -2.58 -9.35 -7.05
CA ALA A 8 -1.36 -8.58 -6.83
C ALA A 8 -1.24 -7.39 -7.80
N ILE A 9 -1.59 -7.57 -9.07
CA ILE A 9 -1.60 -6.50 -10.08
C ILE A 9 -2.65 -5.44 -9.71
N LEU A 10 -3.88 -5.86 -9.39
CA LEU A 10 -4.93 -4.95 -8.96
C LEU A 10 -4.51 -4.14 -7.73
N TYR A 11 -3.94 -4.80 -6.73
CA TYR A 11 -3.44 -4.15 -5.53
C TYR A 11 -2.32 -3.15 -5.84
N ALA A 12 -1.36 -3.51 -6.69
CA ALA A 12 -0.27 -2.62 -7.09
C ALA A 12 -0.79 -1.38 -7.83
N MET A 13 -1.76 -1.53 -8.73
CA MET A 13 -2.39 -0.39 -9.41
C MET A 13 -3.08 0.54 -8.41
N LEU A 14 -3.83 0.00 -7.45
CA LEU A 14 -4.48 0.79 -6.40
C LEU A 14 -3.46 1.54 -5.53
N CYS A 15 -2.33 0.91 -5.20
CA CYS A 15 -1.25 1.55 -4.45
C CYS A 15 -0.65 2.73 -5.22
N ILE A 16 -0.37 2.56 -6.51
CA ILE A 16 0.16 3.63 -7.36
C ILE A 16 -0.84 4.79 -7.43
N CYS A 17 -2.13 4.51 -7.70
CA CYS A 17 -3.16 5.54 -7.71
C CYS A 17 -3.26 6.27 -6.37
N ALA A 18 -3.21 5.55 -5.25
CA ALA A 18 -3.27 6.16 -3.92
C ALA A 18 -2.06 7.06 -3.63
N LEU A 19 -0.86 6.65 -4.04
CA LEU A 19 0.36 7.48 -3.90
C LEU A 19 0.30 8.72 -4.79
N LEU A 20 -0.19 8.58 -6.03
CA LEU A 20 -0.39 9.70 -6.95
C LEU A 20 -1.42 10.71 -6.44
N LEU A 21 -2.45 10.26 -5.71
CA LEU A 21 -3.42 11.14 -5.05
C LEU A 21 -2.85 11.80 -3.79
N ALA A 22 -1.99 11.10 -3.04
CA ALA A 22 -1.38 11.62 -1.82
C ALA A 22 -0.30 12.70 -2.08
N LEU A 23 0.41 12.63 -3.22
CA LEU A 23 1.45 13.58 -3.62
C LEU A 23 0.95 15.04 -3.69
N PRO A 24 -0.08 15.37 -4.50
CA PRO A 24 -0.60 16.73 -4.59
C PRO A 24 -1.36 17.19 -3.34
N ALA A 25 -1.84 16.26 -2.49
CA ALA A 25 -2.50 16.61 -1.23
C ALA A 25 -1.53 17.12 -0.15
N THR A 26 -0.24 16.77 -0.24
CA THR A 26 0.77 17.09 0.80
C THR A 26 1.65 18.29 0.46
N GLN A 27 1.73 18.63 -0.82
CA GLN A 27 2.53 19.71 -1.37
C GLN A 27 1.59 20.79 -1.92
N ASP A 28 1.85 22.09 -1.67
CA ASP A 28 1.12 23.23 -2.28
C ASP A 28 1.41 23.34 -3.79
N LEU A 29 1.47 22.21 -4.50
CA LEU A 29 2.11 22.09 -5.80
C LEU A 29 1.24 22.68 -6.92
N ILE A 30 -0.01 23.08 -6.63
CA ILE A 30 -0.98 23.61 -7.61
C ILE A 30 -1.86 24.74 -7.01
N GLY A 31 -1.44 25.41 -5.93
CA GLY A 31 -2.31 26.41 -5.26
C GLY A 31 -3.64 25.82 -4.75
N MET A 32 -3.65 24.51 -4.54
CA MET A 32 -4.78 23.73 -4.07
C MET A 32 -4.69 23.66 -2.54
N GLU A 33 -5.81 23.88 -1.86
CA GLU A 33 -5.89 23.81 -0.41
C GLU A 33 -5.38 22.46 0.08
N ARG A 34 -4.50 22.46 1.08
CA ARG A 34 -3.87 21.26 1.62
C ARG A 34 -4.97 20.36 2.21
N ASP A 35 -5.30 19.28 1.52
CA ASP A 35 -6.31 18.32 1.98
C ASP A 35 -5.65 17.26 2.88
N PRO A 36 -5.87 17.29 4.20
CA PRO A 36 -5.31 16.31 5.12
C PRO A 36 -5.80 14.87 4.86
N LEU A 37 -6.91 14.69 4.13
CA LEU A 37 -7.48 13.38 3.81
C LEU A 37 -6.94 12.79 2.51
N GLY A 38 -6.21 13.52 1.68
CA GLY A 38 -5.74 13.01 0.39
C GLY A 38 -4.79 11.80 0.51
N GLY A 39 -4.12 11.63 1.66
CA GLY A 39 -3.29 10.46 1.96
C GLY A 39 -4.06 9.24 2.50
N ILE A 40 -5.37 9.33 2.76
CA ILE A 40 -6.09 8.30 3.51
C ILE A 40 -6.15 6.96 2.77
N PHE A 41 -6.24 6.97 1.44
CA PHE A 41 -6.22 5.74 0.64
C PHE A 41 -4.88 5.02 0.75
N ALA A 42 -3.78 5.77 0.78
CA ALA A 42 -2.46 5.20 0.94
C ALA A 42 -2.32 4.55 2.33
N VAL A 43 -2.83 5.21 3.36
CA VAL A 43 -2.89 4.67 4.73
C VAL A 43 -3.71 3.39 4.80
N LEU A 44 -4.92 3.38 4.22
CA LEU A 44 -5.81 2.21 4.23
C LEU A 44 -5.21 1.01 3.48
N LEU A 45 -4.58 1.24 2.34
CA LEU A 45 -3.89 0.19 1.57
C LEU A 45 -2.64 -0.35 2.27
N ALA A 46 -2.02 0.46 3.14
CA ALA A 46 -0.83 0.12 3.91
C ALA A 46 -1.15 -0.51 5.29
N MET A 47 -2.43 -0.63 5.66
CA MET A 47 -2.84 -1.37 6.85
C MET A 47 -2.42 -2.85 6.76
N PRO A 48 -2.19 -3.53 7.90
CA PRO A 48 -2.24 -3.03 9.28
C PRO A 48 -0.91 -2.38 9.74
N TRP A 49 0.12 -2.40 8.89
CA TRP A 49 1.49 -2.04 9.27
C TRP A 49 1.61 -0.58 9.67
N VAL A 50 0.79 0.31 9.10
CA VAL A 50 0.72 1.71 9.54
C VAL A 50 0.34 1.84 11.01
N LEU A 51 -0.51 0.95 11.56
CA LEU A 51 -0.85 0.96 13.01
C LEU A 51 0.32 0.48 13.88
N LEU A 52 1.17 -0.39 13.34
CA LEU A 52 2.39 -0.85 14.01
C LEU A 52 3.48 0.22 13.97
N PHE A 53 3.70 0.83 12.81
CA PHE A 53 4.71 1.88 12.61
C PHE A 53 4.32 3.20 13.26
N GLY A 54 3.03 3.55 13.29
CA GLY A 54 2.53 4.73 14.00
C GLY A 54 2.77 4.69 15.51
N ARG A 55 2.97 3.49 16.10
CA ARG A 55 3.38 3.36 17.51
C ARG A 55 4.87 3.63 17.74
N LEU A 56 5.69 3.66 16.69
CA LEU A 56 7.14 3.91 16.77
C LEU A 56 7.48 5.42 16.67
N GLY A 57 6.47 6.31 16.61
CA GLY A 57 6.62 7.77 16.55
C GLY A 57 6.37 8.36 15.15
N ASP A 58 6.52 9.68 15.03
CA ASP A 58 6.27 10.50 13.81
C ASP A 58 7.16 10.15 12.59
N ALA A 59 8.04 9.15 12.72
CA ALA A 59 8.84 8.63 11.60
C ALA A 59 8.01 7.86 10.56
N ALA A 60 6.69 7.70 10.76
CA ALA A 60 5.75 7.15 9.79
C ALA A 60 5.47 8.11 8.62
N GLY A 61 6.52 8.60 7.96
CA GLY A 61 6.41 9.36 6.73
C GLY A 61 6.01 8.49 5.53
N VAL A 62 5.96 9.09 4.35
CA VAL A 62 5.61 8.43 3.07
C VAL A 62 6.41 7.14 2.83
N VAL A 63 7.67 7.08 3.28
CA VAL A 63 8.53 5.89 3.17
C VAL A 63 7.95 4.69 3.94
N ALA A 64 7.44 4.89 5.16
CA ALA A 64 6.85 3.81 5.95
C ALA A 64 5.59 3.25 5.29
N ILE A 65 4.77 4.13 4.70
CA ILE A 65 3.57 3.75 3.93
C ILE A 65 3.97 2.91 2.70
N ILE A 66 4.99 3.33 1.95
CA ILE A 66 5.48 2.57 0.79
C ILE A 66 5.99 1.19 1.22
N LEU A 67 6.80 1.11 2.28
CA LEU A 67 7.31 -0.16 2.80
C LEU A 67 6.18 -1.09 3.25
N ALA A 68 5.16 -0.55 3.91
CA ALA A 68 3.97 -1.29 4.32
C ALA A 68 3.17 -1.86 3.13
N MET A 69 2.98 -1.07 2.06
CA MET A 69 2.34 -1.56 0.83
C MET A 69 3.16 -2.67 0.16
N LEU A 70 4.49 -2.51 0.11
CA LEU A 70 5.37 -3.54 -0.45
C LEU A 70 5.33 -4.83 0.36
N LEU A 71 5.23 -4.73 1.69
CA LEU A 71 5.07 -5.88 2.57
C LEU A 71 3.73 -6.62 2.30
N ASN A 72 2.64 -5.89 2.13
CA ASN A 72 1.34 -6.46 1.73
C ASN A 72 1.43 -7.19 0.37
N LEU A 73 2.07 -6.58 -0.62
CA LEU A 73 2.28 -7.18 -1.93
C LEU A 73 3.11 -8.48 -1.83
N ALA A 74 4.18 -8.46 -1.04
CA ALA A 74 5.01 -9.64 -0.79
C ALA A 74 4.22 -10.79 -0.15
N ILE A 75 3.31 -10.48 0.79
CA ILE A 75 2.42 -11.46 1.43
C ILE A 75 1.45 -12.07 0.40
N ILE A 76 0.80 -11.26 -0.43
CA ILE A 76 -0.13 -11.75 -1.48
C ILE A 76 0.60 -12.75 -2.40
N LEU A 77 1.80 -12.39 -2.85
CA LEU A 77 2.61 -13.24 -3.72
C LEU A 77 3.12 -14.49 -3.00
N GLY A 78 3.54 -14.37 -1.74
CA GLY A 78 3.98 -15.49 -0.90
C GLY A 78 2.88 -16.53 -0.69
N ILE A 79 1.70 -16.08 -0.26
CA ILE A 79 0.50 -16.92 -0.10
C ILE A 79 0.15 -17.57 -1.45
N GLY A 80 0.10 -16.78 -2.52
CA GLY A 80 -0.18 -17.29 -3.87
C GLY A 80 0.75 -18.42 -4.31
N ARG A 81 2.04 -18.36 -3.94
CA ARG A 81 3.03 -19.42 -4.22
C ARG A 81 2.81 -20.68 -3.38
N ILE A 82 2.53 -20.53 -2.09
CA ILE A 82 2.29 -21.67 -1.17
C ILE A 82 1.06 -22.47 -1.62
N PHE A 83 -0.07 -21.79 -1.87
CA PHE A 83 -1.30 -22.45 -2.30
C PHE A 83 -1.21 -23.04 -3.71
N SER A 84 -0.34 -22.52 -4.58
CA SER A 84 -0.11 -23.12 -5.89
C SER A 84 0.69 -24.42 -5.81
N HIS A 85 1.52 -24.62 -4.78
CA HIS A 85 2.27 -25.86 -4.56
C HIS A 85 1.44 -26.95 -3.86
N GLY A 86 0.46 -26.55 -3.03
CA GLY A 86 -0.40 -27.50 -2.31
C GLY A 86 -1.44 -28.23 -3.17
N LYS A 87 -1.77 -27.72 -4.36
CA LYS A 87 -2.79 -28.31 -5.26
C LYS A 87 -2.27 -29.46 -6.14
N GLY A 88 -1.01 -29.88 -5.93
CA GLY A 88 -0.36 -30.97 -6.67
C GLY A 88 -0.10 -32.25 -5.86
N ARG A 89 -0.72 -32.40 -4.68
CA ARG A 89 -0.72 -33.65 -3.89
C ARG A 89 -2.12 -34.22 -3.80
#